data_AF-R7AXN1-F1
#
_entry.id   AF-R7AXN1-F1
#
_cell.length_a   1.000
_cell.length_b   1.000
_cell.length_c   1.000
_cell.angle_alpha   90.00
_cell.angle_beta   90.00
_cell.angle_gamma   90.00
#
_symmetry.space_group_name_H-M   'P 1'
#
loop_
_entity.id
_entity.type
_entity.pdbx_description
1 polymer ?
#
loop_
_entity_poly.entity_id
_entity_poly.type
_entity_poly.pdbx_seq_one_letter_code
_entity_poly.pdbx_strand_id
1 'polypeptide(L)'
;MDQKWSGGKIAGLIIGGLAALFIAFLSLAAGVYYLGTHYVLPFMESTEDISYDESLLEEQEEDWDPEEKADTVAEEYYEFEDDIKEDLSYQVDKDVIEESEETGIAKMIAERPYVVMEDQVKEDRINGLIKKEMEKVREHIEQTAGKLSKENEFQMEVRSYITYMDEEILSIVLEEDGYLDNSFYESSLISLNFDMETGMAMTNTQILKIDDEFTIDFRERCEKQNGEIYGLNYYSDQDITSLMNEESTLILFYTPLGLEVGFNYPDGWVTVTYPDYEEDLATTF
;
A
#
# COMPACT_ATOMS: atom_id res chain seq x y z
N MET A 1 -44.73 -8.41 41.88
CA MET A 1 -43.99 -9.43 42.67
C MET A 1 -42.52 -9.08 42.51
N ASP A 2 -41.95 -8.34 43.47
CA ASP A 2 -40.56 -7.92 43.41
C ASP A 2 -39.67 -8.99 44.02
N GLN A 3 -38.91 -9.69 43.17
CA GLN A 3 -37.96 -10.69 43.62
C GLN A 3 -36.73 -9.97 44.21
N LYS A 4 -36.73 -9.74 45.52
CA LYS A 4 -35.53 -9.24 46.23
C LYS A 4 -34.46 -10.33 46.23
N TRP A 5 -33.37 -10.09 45.51
CA TRP A 5 -32.20 -10.94 45.49
C TRP A 5 -31.54 -10.93 46.87
N SER A 6 -31.26 -12.10 47.44
CA SER A 6 -30.52 -12.18 48.70
C SER A 6 -29.06 -11.80 48.49
N GLY A 7 -28.44 -11.14 49.47
CA GLY A 7 -27.04 -10.67 49.37
C GLY A 7 -26.04 -11.78 49.01
N GLY A 8 -26.34 -13.04 49.34
CA GLY A 8 -25.53 -14.19 48.92
C GLY A 8 -25.53 -14.48 47.41
N LYS A 9 -26.62 -14.20 46.70
CA LYS A 9 -26.69 -14.37 45.23
C LYS A 9 -25.92 -13.28 44.49
N ILE A 10 -25.95 -12.05 45.02
CA ILE A 10 -25.19 -10.91 44.48
C ILE A 10 -23.69 -11.14 44.70
N ALA A 11 -23.28 -11.60 45.89
CA ALA A 11 -21.89 -11.93 46.17
C ALA A 11 -21.37 -13.08 45.29
N GLY A 12 -22.18 -14.12 45.05
CA GLY A 12 -21.80 -15.23 44.17
C GLY A 12 -21.59 -14.82 42.70
N LEU A 13 -22.41 -13.91 42.17
CA LEU A 13 -22.26 -13.37 40.81
C LEU A 13 -21.00 -12.51 40.67
N ILE A 14 -20.69 -11.68 41.66
CA ILE A 14 -19.49 -10.82 41.64
C ILE A 14 -18.22 -11.67 41.70
N ILE A 15 -18.17 -12.67 42.60
CA ILE A 15 -17.01 -13.56 42.74
C ILE A 15 -16.84 -14.43 41.50
N GLY A 16 -17.93 -14.95 40.93
CA GLY A 16 -17.90 -15.73 39.69
C GLY A 16 -17.45 -14.91 38.48
N GLY A 17 -17.91 -13.66 38.37
CA GLY A 17 -17.48 -12.74 37.31
C GLY A 17 -16.01 -12.35 37.41
N LEU A 18 -15.51 -12.09 38.62
CA LEU A 18 -14.08 -11.82 38.86
C LEU A 18 -13.21 -13.03 38.54
N ALA A 19 -13.66 -14.25 38.86
CA ALA A 19 -12.93 -15.47 38.50
C ALA A 19 -12.87 -15.70 36.98
N ALA A 20 -13.97 -15.44 36.26
CA ALA A 20 -14.00 -15.55 34.79
C ALA A 20 -13.09 -14.51 34.11
N LEU A 21 -13.09 -13.26 34.59
CA LEU A 21 -12.18 -12.22 34.11
C LEU A 21 -10.71 -12.57 34.38
N PHE A 22 -10.42 -13.14 35.54
CA PHE A 22 -9.07 -13.58 35.88
C PHE A 22 -8.58 -14.71 34.97
N ILE A 23 -9.45 -15.67 34.64
CA ILE A 23 -9.12 -16.75 33.69
C ILE A 23 -8.91 -16.20 32.29
N ALA A 24 -9.78 -15.30 31.81
CA ALA A 24 -9.62 -14.66 30.50
C ALA A 24 -8.32 -13.86 30.41
N PHE A 25 -7.95 -13.14 31.46
CA PHE A 25 -6.67 -12.43 31.55
C PHE A 25 -5.48 -13.40 31.51
N LEU A 26 -5.53 -14.52 32.23
CA LEU A 26 -4.48 -15.53 32.18
C LEU A 26 -4.35 -16.17 30.79
N SER A 27 -5.47 -16.42 30.10
CA SER A 27 -5.46 -16.94 28.74
C SER A 27 -4.87 -15.93 27.74
N LEU A 28 -5.21 -14.65 27.88
CA LEU A 28 -4.62 -13.58 27.07
C LEU A 28 -3.12 -13.45 27.34
N ALA A 29 -2.69 -13.43 28.61
CA ALA A 29 -1.29 -13.35 28.98
C ALA A 29 -0.49 -14.56 28.47
N ALA A 30 -1.06 -15.77 28.53
CA ALA A 30 -0.46 -16.96 27.96
C ALA A 30 -0.36 -16.89 26.42
N GLY A 31 -1.39 -16.36 25.75
CA GLY A 31 -1.38 -16.13 24.30
C GLY A 31 -0.31 -15.13 23.87
N VAL A 32 -0.21 -14.00 24.56
CA VAL A 32 0.83 -12.98 24.31
C VAL A 32 2.23 -13.54 24.59
N TYR A 33 2.40 -14.31 25.67
CA TYR A 33 3.68 -14.97 25.97
C TYR A 33 4.07 -16.00 24.90
N TYR A 34 3.12 -16.80 24.43
CA TYR A 34 3.35 -17.76 23.35
C TYR A 34 3.70 -17.06 22.04
N LEU A 35 2.97 -16.00 21.67
CA LEU A 35 3.23 -15.21 20.47
C LEU A 35 4.64 -14.58 20.53
N GLY A 36 4.97 -13.95 21.66
CA GLY A 36 6.26 -13.32 21.87
C GLY A 36 7.42 -14.32 21.82
N THR A 37 7.27 -15.51 22.41
CA THR A 37 8.37 -16.50 22.51
C THR A 37 8.54 -17.39 21.30
N HIS A 38 7.51 -17.63 20.49
CA HIS A 38 7.59 -18.52 19.32
C HIS A 38 7.62 -17.82 17.98
N TYR A 39 7.23 -16.54 17.92
CA TYR A 39 7.20 -15.80 16.67
C TYR A 39 8.06 -14.54 16.75
N VAL A 40 7.83 -13.67 17.74
CA VAL A 40 8.52 -12.36 17.79
C VAL A 40 10.00 -12.48 18.16
N LEU A 41 10.35 -13.20 19.23
CA LEU A 41 11.74 -13.35 19.66
C LEU A 41 12.60 -14.12 18.64
N PRO A 42 12.14 -15.26 18.06
CA PRO A 42 12.88 -15.93 17.00
C PRO A 42 13.04 -15.07 15.74
N PHE A 43 12.05 -14.24 15.40
CA PHE A 43 12.15 -13.27 14.30
C PHE A 43 13.25 -12.24 14.57
N MET A 44 13.26 -11.61 15.76
CA MET A 44 14.29 -10.65 16.15
C MET A 44 15.69 -11.26 16.23
N GLU A 45 15.81 -12.51 16.71
CA GLU A 45 17.09 -13.24 16.75
C GLU A 45 17.59 -13.59 15.34
N SER A 46 16.68 -13.87 14.39
CA SER A 46 17.04 -14.12 12.99
C SER A 46 17.54 -12.87 12.25
N THR A 47 17.08 -11.68 12.65
CA THR A 47 17.52 -10.40 12.07
C THR A 47 18.83 -9.88 12.66
N GLU A 48 19.24 -10.34 13.86
CA GLU A 48 20.52 -9.95 14.47
C GLU A 48 21.72 -10.76 13.94
N ASP A 49 21.50 -11.94 13.34
CA ASP A 49 22.58 -12.85 12.89
C ASP A 49 22.92 -12.71 11.39
N ILE A 50 22.45 -11.66 10.72
CA ILE A 50 22.91 -11.30 9.37
C ILE A 50 24.28 -10.59 9.51
N SER A 51 25.32 -11.36 9.82
CA SER A 51 26.69 -10.87 9.68
C SER A 51 27.00 -10.77 8.19
N TYR A 52 27.13 -9.56 7.67
CA TYR A 52 27.60 -9.31 6.31
C TYR A 52 28.97 -9.95 6.11
N ASP A 53 29.03 -11.01 5.31
CA ASP A 53 30.29 -11.65 4.92
C ASP A 53 30.96 -10.80 3.83
N GLU A 54 31.84 -9.90 4.28
CA GLU A 54 32.65 -8.99 3.46
C GLU A 54 33.56 -9.73 2.45
N SER A 55 33.69 -11.06 2.52
CA SER A 55 34.54 -11.85 1.63
C SER A 55 33.93 -12.18 0.27
N LEU A 56 32.66 -11.79 0.00
CA LEU A 56 32.02 -11.95 -1.31
C LEU A 56 32.24 -10.75 -2.26
N LEU A 57 32.98 -9.72 -1.84
CA LEU A 57 33.38 -8.58 -2.65
C LEU A 57 34.79 -8.74 -3.24
N GLU A 58 35.15 -9.92 -3.74
CA GLU A 58 36.31 -10.02 -4.65
C GLU A 58 35.87 -9.75 -6.10
N GLU A 59 36.23 -8.54 -6.52
CA GLU A 59 36.21 -7.94 -7.85
C GLU A 59 36.24 -8.94 -9.02
N GLN A 60 35.15 -8.95 -9.79
CA GLN A 60 35.23 -9.23 -11.22
C GLN A 60 34.94 -7.90 -11.94
N GLU A 61 35.99 -7.09 -12.13
CA GLU A 61 35.95 -5.96 -13.06
C GLU A 61 35.69 -6.51 -14.47
N GLU A 62 34.42 -6.56 -14.88
CA GLU A 62 34.06 -6.60 -16.29
C GLU A 62 34.09 -5.16 -16.82
N ASP A 63 34.96 -4.96 -17.80
CA ASP A 63 35.21 -3.71 -18.53
C ASP A 63 33.91 -3.27 -19.24
N TRP A 64 33.09 -2.49 -18.55
CA TRP A 64 31.84 -1.94 -19.08
C TRP A 64 32.15 -0.84 -20.11
N ASP A 65 32.00 -1.18 -21.39
CA ASP A 65 31.96 -0.23 -22.50
C ASP A 65 30.59 0.50 -22.49
N PRO A 66 30.53 1.81 -22.24
CA PRO A 66 29.27 2.53 -22.04
C PRO A 66 28.43 2.74 -23.32
N GLU A 67 28.82 2.15 -24.46
CA GLU A 67 28.10 2.27 -25.74
C GLU A 67 27.36 1.01 -26.20
N GLU A 68 27.37 -0.10 -25.44
CA GLU A 68 26.54 -1.27 -25.80
C GLU A 68 25.14 -1.11 -25.22
N LYS A 69 24.28 -0.39 -25.95
CA LYS A 69 22.82 -0.48 -25.78
C LYS A 69 22.43 -1.95 -25.85
N ALA A 70 22.10 -2.54 -24.71
CA ALA A 70 21.45 -3.84 -24.65
C ALA A 70 20.19 -3.78 -25.53
N ASP A 71 20.20 -4.59 -26.58
CA ASP A 71 19.05 -4.82 -27.45
C ASP A 71 17.85 -5.24 -26.59
N THR A 72 16.88 -4.34 -26.47
CA THR A 72 15.44 -4.56 -26.24
C THR A 72 15.04 -5.99 -25.86
N VAL A 73 15.00 -6.29 -24.56
CA VAL A 73 14.01 -7.24 -24.06
C VAL A 73 12.72 -6.44 -24.03
N ALA A 74 11.69 -6.87 -24.75
CA ALA A 74 10.37 -6.27 -24.59
C ALA A 74 9.97 -6.37 -23.10
N GLU A 75 9.67 -5.25 -22.47
CA GLU A 75 9.24 -5.15 -21.07
C GLU A 75 7.93 -5.94 -20.91
N GLU A 76 8.04 -7.20 -20.47
CA GLU A 76 6.87 -8.08 -20.25
C GLU A 76 6.01 -7.58 -19.07
N TYR A 77 6.59 -6.77 -18.19
CA TYR A 77 6.01 -6.29 -16.94
C TYR A 77 6.29 -4.80 -16.75
N TYR A 78 5.37 -4.11 -16.09
CA TYR A 78 5.49 -2.68 -15.83
C TYR A 78 6.51 -2.40 -14.72
N GLU A 79 7.30 -1.34 -14.91
CA GLU A 79 8.14 -0.73 -13.87
C GLU A 79 7.67 0.70 -13.64
N PHE A 80 7.80 1.21 -12.40
CA PHE A 80 7.32 2.55 -12.06
C PHE A 80 8.06 3.65 -12.84
N GLU A 81 7.40 4.20 -13.85
CA GLU A 81 7.89 5.31 -14.64
C GLU A 81 6.74 6.26 -15.07
N ASP A 82 7.13 7.44 -15.56
CA ASP A 82 6.21 8.46 -16.05
C ASP A 82 5.93 8.26 -17.57
N ASP A 83 4.69 7.97 -17.96
CA ASP A 83 4.18 7.98 -19.36
C ASP A 83 3.66 9.37 -19.76
N ILE A 84 4.48 10.41 -19.61
CA ILE A 84 4.06 11.80 -19.87
C ILE A 84 3.92 12.07 -21.38
N LYS A 85 2.76 12.60 -21.79
CA LYS A 85 2.45 12.99 -23.18
C LYS A 85 2.24 14.49 -23.31
N GLU A 86 2.89 15.09 -24.31
CA GLU A 86 2.85 16.54 -24.57
C GLU A 86 1.71 16.94 -25.53
N ASP A 87 1.05 15.99 -26.19
CA ASP A 87 0.10 16.22 -27.29
C ASP A 87 -1.38 16.04 -26.91
N LEU A 88 -1.71 16.15 -25.63
CA LEU A 88 -3.08 16.07 -25.11
C LEU A 88 -3.71 17.45 -24.86
N SER A 89 -5.04 17.46 -24.68
CA SER A 89 -5.80 18.67 -24.30
C SER A 89 -5.51 19.20 -22.89
N TYR A 90 -4.73 18.47 -22.09
CA TYR A 90 -4.29 18.80 -20.75
C TYR A 90 -2.82 18.40 -20.56
N GLN A 91 -2.21 18.87 -19.48
CA GLN A 91 -0.86 18.47 -19.05
C GLN A 91 -0.88 18.10 -17.57
N VAL A 92 0.10 17.32 -17.15
CA VAL A 92 0.32 16.99 -15.73
C VAL A 92 1.71 17.45 -15.35
N ASP A 93 1.78 18.31 -14.34
CA ASP A 93 3.02 18.78 -13.74
C ASP A 93 3.11 18.28 -12.30
N LYS A 94 4.30 18.41 -11.70
CA LYS A 94 4.57 17.99 -10.32
C LYS A 94 5.18 19.12 -9.52
N ASP A 95 4.83 19.23 -8.25
CA ASP A 95 5.53 20.07 -7.29
C ASP A 95 5.95 19.31 -6.04
N VAL A 96 7.00 19.80 -5.37
CA VAL A 96 7.50 19.20 -4.13
C VAL A 96 6.96 19.98 -2.95
N ILE A 97 6.29 19.29 -2.05
CA ILE A 97 5.81 19.82 -0.78
C ILE A 97 6.58 19.18 0.37
N GLU A 98 6.99 20.01 1.33
CA GLU A 98 7.60 19.56 2.59
C GLU A 98 6.79 20.16 3.73
N GLU A 99 6.26 19.31 4.59
CA GLU A 99 5.40 19.70 5.70
C GLU A 99 5.77 18.92 6.95
N SER A 100 5.68 19.53 8.11
CA SER A 100 5.88 18.85 9.40
C SER A 100 4.65 19.02 10.27
N GLU A 101 4.38 18.03 11.10
CA GLU A 101 3.38 18.19 12.16
C GLU A 101 3.86 19.18 13.24
N GLU A 102 2.97 19.59 14.13
CA GLU A 102 3.18 20.68 15.10
C GLU A 102 4.44 20.52 15.97
N THR A 103 4.77 19.31 16.38
CA THR A 103 5.91 19.03 17.27
C THR A 103 7.24 18.87 16.53
N GLY A 104 7.21 18.72 15.20
CA GLY A 104 8.35 18.49 14.32
C GLY A 104 8.98 17.10 14.42
N ILE A 105 8.34 16.13 15.10
CA ILE A 105 8.82 14.75 15.19
C ILE A 105 8.40 13.93 13.97
N ALA A 106 7.40 14.40 13.24
CA ALA A 106 6.98 13.76 12.00
C ALA A 106 6.85 14.75 10.84
N LYS A 107 7.21 14.30 9.64
CA LYS A 107 7.17 15.14 8.44
C LYS A 107 6.83 14.34 7.17
N MET A 108 6.31 15.06 6.19
CA MET A 108 6.02 14.61 4.84
C MET A 108 6.97 15.31 3.87
N ILE A 109 7.54 14.56 2.94
CA ILE A 109 8.16 15.07 1.73
C ILE A 109 7.41 14.41 0.57
N ALA A 110 6.61 15.17 -0.17
CA ALA A 110 5.76 14.61 -1.21
C ALA A 110 5.98 15.30 -2.56
N GLU A 111 6.10 14.51 -3.60
CA GLU A 111 5.92 14.93 -4.98
C GLU A 111 4.42 14.86 -5.30
N ARG A 112 3.80 16.02 -5.49
CA ARG A 112 2.37 16.11 -5.74
C ARG A 112 2.13 16.40 -7.22
N PRO A 113 1.42 15.51 -7.94
CA PRO A 113 1.00 15.78 -9.30
C PRO A 113 -0.20 16.74 -9.31
N TYR A 114 -0.31 17.53 -10.37
CA TYR A 114 -1.49 18.36 -10.63
C TYR A 114 -1.71 18.52 -12.13
N VAL A 115 -2.98 18.53 -12.50
CA VAL A 115 -3.46 18.68 -13.87
C VAL A 115 -3.61 20.16 -14.22
N VAL A 116 -3.26 20.52 -15.45
CA VAL A 116 -3.48 21.84 -16.03
C VAL A 116 -4.29 21.69 -17.31
N MET A 117 -5.45 22.34 -17.40
CA MET A 117 -6.33 22.28 -18.57
C MET A 117 -7.22 23.52 -18.74
N GLU A 118 -7.81 23.69 -19.93
CA GLU A 118 -8.71 24.82 -20.20
C GLU A 118 -10.00 24.74 -19.36
N ASP A 119 -10.54 23.53 -19.14
CA ASP A 119 -11.75 23.33 -18.33
C ASP A 119 -11.43 23.37 -16.83
N GLN A 120 -11.51 24.57 -16.27
CA GLN A 120 -11.22 24.83 -14.86
C GLN A 120 -12.11 24.05 -13.88
N VAL A 121 -13.34 23.67 -14.27
CA VAL A 121 -14.22 22.90 -13.39
C VAL A 121 -13.76 21.45 -13.29
N LYS A 122 -13.26 20.87 -14.38
CA LYS A 122 -12.64 19.55 -14.38
C LYS A 122 -11.28 19.57 -13.71
N GLU A 123 -10.47 20.59 -14.00
CA GLU A 123 -9.17 20.82 -13.34
C GLU A 123 -9.31 20.85 -11.81
N ASP A 124 -10.19 21.70 -11.28
CA ASP A 124 -10.45 21.84 -9.84
C ASP A 124 -10.92 20.51 -9.22
N ARG A 125 -11.68 19.71 -9.97
CA ARG A 125 -12.19 18.43 -9.48
C ARG A 125 -11.08 17.39 -9.35
N ILE A 126 -10.25 17.23 -10.38
CA ILE A 126 -9.15 16.26 -10.39
C ILE A 126 -8.10 16.67 -9.35
N ASN A 127 -7.65 17.94 -9.38
CA ASN A 127 -6.67 18.46 -8.42
C ASN A 127 -7.20 18.45 -6.98
N GLY A 128 -8.50 18.67 -6.79
CA GLY A 128 -9.15 18.55 -5.49
C GLY A 128 -9.10 17.12 -4.93
N LEU A 129 -9.20 16.10 -5.78
CA LEU A 129 -9.09 14.69 -5.37
C LEU A 129 -7.64 14.32 -5.03
N ILE A 130 -6.67 14.72 -5.84
CA ILE A 130 -5.25 14.51 -5.54
C ILE A 130 -4.88 15.18 -4.21
N LYS A 131 -5.33 16.43 -4.01
CA LYS A 131 -5.12 17.15 -2.75
C LYS A 131 -5.74 16.42 -1.55
N LYS A 132 -6.92 15.82 -1.73
CA LYS A 132 -7.59 15.06 -0.68
C LYS A 132 -6.79 13.82 -0.28
N GLU A 133 -6.15 13.13 -1.23
CA GLU A 133 -5.24 12.02 -0.89
C GLU A 133 -4.02 12.52 -0.10
N MET A 134 -3.40 13.62 -0.53
CA MET A 134 -2.31 14.25 0.25
C MET A 134 -2.73 14.67 1.66
N GLU A 135 -4.01 15.06 1.85
CA GLU A 135 -4.57 15.34 3.18
C GLU A 135 -4.66 14.09 4.06
N LYS A 136 -4.97 12.90 3.49
CA LYS A 136 -4.97 11.64 4.24
C LYS A 136 -3.56 11.26 4.70
N VAL A 137 -2.54 11.47 3.88
CA VAL A 137 -1.13 11.25 4.26
C VAL A 137 -0.77 12.12 5.45
N ARG A 138 -1.16 13.40 5.42
CA ARG A 138 -0.97 14.32 6.55
C ARG A 138 -1.67 13.81 7.82
N GLU A 139 -2.92 13.36 7.71
CA GLU A 139 -3.66 12.80 8.84
C GLU A 139 -2.98 11.55 9.42
N HIS A 140 -2.41 10.70 8.56
CA HIS A 140 -1.65 9.51 8.98
C HIS A 140 -0.38 9.90 9.75
N ILE A 141 0.39 10.86 9.25
CA ILE A 141 1.59 11.39 9.92
C ILE A 141 1.24 11.94 11.30
N GLU A 142 0.15 12.71 11.44
CA GLU A 142 -0.33 13.23 12.72
C GLU A 142 -0.70 12.10 13.70
N GLN A 143 -1.39 11.07 13.21
CA GLN A 143 -1.78 9.91 14.01
C GLN A 143 -0.57 9.08 14.46
N THR A 144 0.42 8.91 13.59
CA THR A 144 1.67 8.21 13.89
C THR A 144 2.47 8.98 14.92
N ALA A 145 2.69 10.28 14.71
CA ALA A 145 3.34 11.17 15.68
C ALA A 145 2.69 11.10 17.07
N GLY A 146 1.36 11.07 17.14
CA GLY A 146 0.62 10.96 18.40
C GLY A 146 0.87 9.67 19.20
N LYS A 147 1.43 8.62 18.56
CA LYS A 147 1.78 7.34 19.19
C LYS A 147 3.28 7.24 19.51
N LEU A 148 4.12 8.10 18.93
CA LEU A 148 5.56 8.04 19.06
C LEU A 148 6.08 8.77 20.31
N SER A 149 7.28 8.39 20.74
CA SER A 149 7.99 9.14 21.77
C SER A 149 8.66 10.36 21.15
N LYS A 150 8.96 11.39 21.97
CA LYS A 150 9.66 12.60 21.49
C LYS A 150 11.11 12.37 21.03
N GLU A 151 11.64 11.17 21.26
CA GLU A 151 12.98 10.78 20.84
C GLU A 151 12.97 10.12 19.46
N ASN A 152 11.79 9.75 18.95
CA ASN A 152 11.64 9.17 17.62
C ASN A 152 11.41 10.26 16.57
N GLU A 153 11.86 9.99 15.34
CA GLU A 153 11.55 10.76 14.14
C GLU A 153 10.82 9.86 13.14
N PHE A 154 9.71 10.36 12.57
CA PHE A 154 8.99 9.70 11.49
C PHE A 154 8.99 10.56 10.23
N GLN A 155 9.33 9.97 9.09
CA GLN A 155 9.30 10.64 7.80
C GLN A 155 8.47 9.81 6.84
N MET A 156 7.50 10.44 6.20
CA MET A 156 6.82 9.87 5.04
C MET A 156 7.36 10.52 3.77
N GLU A 157 7.84 9.72 2.84
CA GLU A 157 8.16 10.13 1.47
C GLU A 157 7.02 9.71 0.54
N VAL A 158 6.54 10.62 -0.31
CA VAL A 158 5.54 10.30 -1.32
C VAL A 158 6.12 10.61 -2.70
N ARG A 159 6.30 9.59 -3.53
CA ARG A 159 6.70 9.72 -4.95
C ARG A 159 5.47 9.58 -5.83
N SER A 160 5.43 10.28 -6.95
CA SER A 160 4.30 10.20 -7.86
C SER A 160 4.73 9.72 -9.24
N TYR A 161 3.90 8.91 -9.88
CA TYR A 161 4.11 8.41 -11.23
C TYR A 161 2.84 8.64 -12.05
N ILE A 162 2.96 9.25 -13.23
CA ILE A 162 1.86 9.33 -14.20
C ILE A 162 1.98 8.07 -15.02
N THR A 163 1.31 7.01 -14.55
CA THR A 163 1.50 5.66 -15.09
C THR A 163 0.81 5.48 -16.44
N TYR A 164 -0.20 6.30 -16.74
CA TYR A 164 -0.84 6.35 -18.06
C TYR A 164 -1.58 7.67 -18.25
N MET A 165 -1.53 8.24 -19.46
CA MET A 165 -2.39 9.37 -19.82
C MET A 165 -2.79 9.33 -21.30
N ASP A 166 -4.06 9.58 -21.59
CA ASP A 166 -4.58 9.93 -22.92
C ASP A 166 -5.78 10.89 -22.78
N GLU A 167 -6.52 11.15 -23.86
CA GLU A 167 -7.68 12.05 -23.82
C GLU A 167 -8.88 11.51 -23.02
N GLU A 168 -8.92 10.21 -22.73
CA GLU A 168 -10.03 9.53 -22.06
C GLU A 168 -9.70 9.16 -20.61
N ILE A 169 -8.44 8.78 -20.31
CA ILE A 169 -8.00 8.27 -19.01
C ILE A 169 -6.73 8.98 -18.56
N LEU A 170 -6.69 9.33 -17.28
CA LEU A 170 -5.46 9.68 -16.56
C LEU A 170 -5.30 8.72 -15.37
N SER A 171 -4.13 8.09 -15.27
CA SER A 171 -3.77 7.20 -14.18
C SER A 171 -2.51 7.69 -13.50
N ILE A 172 -2.58 7.80 -12.17
CA ILE A 172 -1.52 8.30 -11.31
C ILE A 172 -1.34 7.31 -10.17
N VAL A 173 -0.10 6.99 -9.82
CA VAL A 173 0.23 6.27 -8.59
C VAL A 173 1.00 7.19 -7.65
N LEU A 174 0.65 7.14 -6.37
CA LEU A 174 1.45 7.68 -5.28
C LEU A 174 2.07 6.51 -4.53
N GLU A 175 3.40 6.45 -4.49
CA GLU A 175 4.15 5.51 -3.67
C GLU A 175 4.52 6.20 -2.35
N GLU A 176 4.04 5.65 -1.24
CA GLU A 176 4.28 6.16 0.10
C GLU A 176 5.26 5.26 0.83
N ASP A 177 6.40 5.81 1.26
CA ASP A 177 7.39 5.11 2.07
C ASP A 177 7.56 5.82 3.42
N GLY A 178 7.26 5.09 4.49
CA GLY A 178 7.43 5.55 5.86
C GLY A 178 8.75 5.07 6.46
N TYR A 179 9.45 5.97 7.14
CA TYR A 179 10.70 5.71 7.83
C TYR A 179 10.59 6.11 9.30
N LEU A 180 10.92 5.20 10.21
CA LEU A 180 11.03 5.45 11.64
C LEU A 180 12.51 5.42 12.04
N ASP A 181 13.02 6.51 12.57
CA ASP A 181 14.43 6.66 12.96
C ASP A 181 15.41 6.26 11.83
N ASN A 182 15.09 6.69 10.60
CA ASN A 182 15.79 6.35 9.34
C ASN A 182 15.77 4.87 8.94
N SER A 183 14.94 4.04 9.57
CA SER A 183 14.72 2.65 9.18
C SER A 183 13.39 2.54 8.45
N PHE A 184 13.35 1.77 7.36
CA PHE A 184 12.12 1.49 6.64
C PHE A 184 11.08 0.90 7.61
N TYR A 185 9.87 1.44 7.56
CA TYR A 185 8.80 1.13 8.50
C TYR A 185 7.55 0.60 7.80
N GLU A 186 7.12 1.26 6.73
CA GLU A 186 5.94 0.89 5.97
C GLU A 186 6.06 1.36 4.52
N SER A 187 5.33 0.71 3.61
CA SER A 187 5.15 1.19 2.23
C SER A 187 3.74 0.89 1.74
N SER A 188 3.18 1.79 0.94
CA SER A 188 1.89 1.58 0.29
C SER A 188 1.79 2.30 -1.04
N LEU A 189 0.91 1.81 -1.92
CA LEU A 189 0.55 2.47 -3.17
C LEU A 189 -0.89 2.98 -3.12
N ILE A 190 -1.07 4.23 -3.54
CA ILE A 190 -2.39 4.81 -3.80
C ILE A 190 -2.55 4.98 -5.30
N SER A 191 -3.54 4.29 -5.87
CA SER A 191 -3.89 4.42 -7.28
C SER A 191 -5.01 5.42 -7.49
N LEU A 192 -4.81 6.36 -8.42
CA LEU A 192 -5.75 7.41 -8.79
C LEU A 192 -6.04 7.34 -10.29
N ASN A 193 -7.24 6.87 -10.64
CA ASN A 193 -7.69 6.78 -12.02
C ASN A 193 -8.81 7.77 -12.28
N PHE A 194 -8.73 8.53 -13.37
CA PHE A 194 -9.70 9.56 -13.73
C PHE A 194 -10.23 9.32 -15.14
N ASP A 195 -11.56 9.42 -15.27
CA ASP A 195 -12.23 9.62 -16.56
C ASP A 195 -12.06 11.09 -16.94
N MET A 196 -11.35 11.36 -18.03
CA MET A 196 -10.99 12.70 -18.49
C MET A 196 -12.12 13.39 -19.28
N GLU A 197 -13.12 12.64 -19.75
CA GLU A 197 -14.35 13.22 -20.31
C GLU A 197 -15.12 13.94 -19.19
N THR A 198 -15.33 13.25 -18.06
CA THR A 198 -16.18 13.74 -16.96
C THR A 198 -15.41 14.42 -15.82
N GLY A 199 -14.10 14.18 -15.71
CA GLY A 199 -13.22 14.57 -14.62
C GLY A 199 -13.47 13.82 -13.30
N MET A 200 -14.18 12.69 -13.33
CA MET A 200 -14.50 11.90 -12.13
C MET A 200 -13.42 10.85 -11.87
N ALA A 201 -13.13 10.60 -10.59
CA ALA A 201 -12.35 9.41 -10.23
C ALA A 201 -13.15 8.15 -10.53
N MET A 202 -12.49 7.19 -11.17
CA MET A 202 -12.99 5.84 -11.36
C MET A 202 -12.70 5.07 -10.07
N THR A 203 -13.72 4.46 -9.47
CA THR A 203 -13.49 3.61 -8.29
C THR A 203 -12.95 2.28 -8.77
N ASN A 204 -11.87 1.80 -8.16
CA ASN A 204 -11.12 0.64 -8.65
C ASN A 204 -11.98 -0.65 -8.62
N THR A 205 -12.95 -0.76 -7.70
CA THR A 205 -13.92 -1.88 -7.68
C THR A 205 -14.92 -1.90 -8.84
N GLN A 206 -15.01 -0.82 -9.63
CA GLN A 206 -15.85 -0.77 -10.84
C GLN A 206 -15.11 -1.21 -12.11
N ILE A 207 -13.78 -1.34 -12.06
CA ILE A 207 -12.96 -1.60 -13.24
C ILE A 207 -12.85 -3.11 -13.50
N LEU A 208 -12.53 -3.90 -12.46
CA LEU A 208 -12.36 -5.35 -12.57
C LEU A 208 -13.34 -6.13 -11.68
N LYS A 209 -13.76 -7.30 -12.17
CA LYS A 209 -14.47 -8.28 -11.35
C LYS A 209 -13.46 -9.21 -10.68
N ILE A 210 -13.22 -8.99 -9.40
CA ILE A 210 -12.25 -9.77 -8.62
C ILE A 210 -12.99 -10.87 -7.87
N ASP A 211 -12.98 -12.08 -8.43
CA ASP A 211 -13.49 -13.29 -7.79
C ASP A 211 -12.38 -14.31 -7.51
N ASP A 212 -12.75 -15.47 -6.96
CA ASP A 212 -11.77 -16.51 -6.60
C ASP A 212 -10.96 -17.02 -7.82
N GLU A 213 -11.53 -16.99 -9.02
CA GLU A 213 -10.81 -17.41 -10.25
C GLU A 213 -9.75 -16.38 -10.62
N PHE A 214 -10.09 -15.08 -10.53
CA PHE A 214 -9.12 -13.99 -10.70
C PHE A 214 -7.97 -14.08 -9.68
N THR A 215 -8.25 -14.36 -8.42
CA THR A 215 -7.20 -14.47 -7.38
C THR A 215 -6.23 -15.63 -7.63
N ILE A 216 -6.71 -16.75 -8.16
CA ILE A 216 -5.84 -17.88 -8.52
C ILE A 216 -4.92 -17.47 -9.68
N ASP A 217 -5.46 -16.85 -10.72
CA ASP A 217 -4.67 -16.31 -11.84
C ASP A 217 -3.67 -15.26 -11.36
N PHE A 218 -4.07 -14.35 -10.48
CA PHE A 218 -3.19 -13.35 -9.87
C PHE A 218 -1.98 -13.99 -9.18
N ARG A 219 -2.18 -15.06 -8.40
CA ARG A 219 -1.06 -15.76 -7.77
C ARG A 219 -0.11 -16.39 -8.77
N GLU A 220 -0.64 -17.05 -9.80
CA GLU A 220 0.18 -17.69 -10.83
C GLU A 220 1.01 -16.65 -11.61
N ARG A 221 0.39 -15.51 -11.95
CA ARG A 221 1.09 -14.40 -12.60
C ARG A 221 2.08 -13.72 -11.67
N CYS A 222 1.74 -13.53 -10.41
CA CYS A 222 2.65 -12.97 -9.40
C CYS A 222 3.90 -13.82 -9.23
N GLU A 223 3.77 -15.15 -9.14
CA GLU A 223 4.92 -16.06 -9.05
C GLU A 223 5.79 -15.97 -10.32
N LYS A 224 5.16 -15.82 -11.49
CA LYS A 224 5.87 -15.67 -12.77
C LYS A 224 6.60 -14.33 -12.91
N GLN A 225 5.97 -13.23 -12.50
CA GLN A 225 6.49 -11.87 -12.61
C GLN A 225 7.52 -11.56 -11.51
N ASN A 226 7.15 -11.79 -10.26
CA ASN A 226 7.90 -11.34 -9.08
C ASN A 226 8.73 -12.45 -8.42
N GLY A 227 8.56 -13.71 -8.85
CA GLY A 227 9.11 -14.86 -8.14
C GLY A 227 8.35 -15.18 -6.84
N GLU A 228 8.97 -15.98 -5.96
CA GLU A 228 8.37 -16.33 -4.68
C GLU A 228 8.38 -15.12 -3.73
N ILE A 229 7.21 -14.55 -3.44
CA ILE A 229 7.05 -13.52 -2.41
C ILE A 229 6.63 -14.20 -1.11
N TYR A 230 7.59 -14.41 -0.20
CA TYR A 230 7.35 -15.06 1.09
C TYR A 230 6.23 -14.41 1.91
N GLY A 231 6.05 -13.09 1.80
CA GLY A 231 4.95 -12.35 2.43
C GLY A 231 3.56 -12.83 2.01
N LEU A 232 3.40 -13.29 0.77
CA LEU A 232 2.12 -13.78 0.24
C LEU A 232 1.73 -15.17 0.73
N ASN A 233 2.70 -15.93 1.24
CA ASN A 233 2.45 -17.26 1.81
C ASN A 233 1.66 -17.19 3.13
N TYR A 234 1.56 -16.00 3.75
CA TYR A 234 0.75 -15.78 4.95
C TYR A 234 -0.74 -15.58 4.67
N TYR A 235 -1.11 -15.27 3.43
CA TYR A 235 -2.48 -15.02 3.02
C TYR A 235 -3.04 -16.25 2.30
N SER A 236 -4.27 -16.64 2.59
CA SER A 236 -5.01 -17.60 1.76
C SER A 236 -5.58 -16.90 0.51
N ASP A 237 -6.04 -17.66 -0.48
CA ASP A 237 -6.73 -17.08 -1.65
C ASP A 237 -7.93 -16.23 -1.23
N GLN A 238 -8.68 -16.66 -0.21
CA GLN A 238 -9.80 -15.88 0.31
C GLN A 238 -9.38 -14.57 0.97
N ASP A 239 -8.23 -14.56 1.64
CA ASP A 239 -7.67 -13.32 2.22
C ASP A 239 -7.25 -12.36 1.10
N ILE A 240 -6.58 -12.87 0.06
CA ILE A 240 -6.21 -12.06 -1.11
C ILE A 240 -7.45 -11.52 -1.84
N THR A 241 -8.45 -12.37 -2.12
CA THR A 241 -9.71 -11.93 -2.72
C THR A 241 -10.34 -10.81 -1.89
N SER A 242 -10.28 -10.90 -0.56
CA SER A 242 -10.82 -9.86 0.33
C SER A 242 -10.02 -8.56 0.22
N LEU A 243 -8.69 -8.61 0.29
CA LEU A 243 -7.80 -7.44 0.15
C LEU A 243 -7.97 -6.76 -1.22
N MET A 244 -8.13 -7.53 -2.28
CA MET A 244 -8.32 -7.00 -3.64
C MET A 244 -9.75 -6.47 -3.87
N ASN A 245 -10.72 -6.79 -3.01
CA ASN A 245 -12.08 -6.22 -3.07
C ASN A 245 -12.28 -5.02 -2.11
N GLU A 246 -11.28 -4.68 -1.30
CA GLU A 246 -11.32 -3.56 -0.37
C GLU A 246 -10.64 -2.33 -1.00
N GLU A 247 -11.39 -1.23 -1.16
CA GLU A 247 -10.87 0.03 -1.75
C GLU A 247 -9.65 0.59 -1.00
N SER A 248 -9.48 0.30 0.29
CA SER A 248 -8.32 0.75 1.07
C SER A 248 -7.05 -0.05 0.82
N THR A 249 -7.15 -1.23 0.20
CA THR A 249 -6.01 -2.12 -0.03
C THR A 249 -5.81 -2.44 -1.50
N LEU A 250 -6.85 -2.40 -2.33
CA LEU A 250 -6.74 -2.63 -3.78
C LEU A 250 -5.81 -1.61 -4.44
N ILE A 251 -4.85 -2.13 -5.20
CA ILE A 251 -4.01 -1.37 -6.12
C ILE A 251 -4.48 -1.71 -7.52
N LEU A 252 -4.84 -0.70 -8.29
CA LEU A 252 -5.30 -0.88 -9.66
C LEU A 252 -5.06 0.41 -10.43
N PHE A 253 -4.24 0.35 -11.47
CA PHE A 253 -3.93 1.51 -12.29
C PHE A 253 -3.59 1.13 -13.73
N TYR A 254 -3.77 2.08 -14.65
CA TYR A 254 -3.49 1.88 -16.07
C TYR A 254 -2.01 2.13 -16.36
N THR A 255 -1.47 1.38 -17.31
CA THR A 255 -0.11 1.50 -17.84
C THR A 255 -0.12 1.34 -19.36
N PRO A 256 0.95 1.68 -20.09
CA PRO A 256 1.05 1.40 -21.51
C PRO A 256 1.01 -0.09 -21.85
N LEU A 257 1.33 -0.96 -20.88
CA LEU A 257 1.35 -2.42 -21.04
C LEU A 257 0.00 -3.08 -20.71
N GLY A 258 -0.95 -2.36 -20.09
CA GLY A 258 -2.24 -2.88 -19.69
C GLY A 258 -2.70 -2.32 -18.36
N LEU A 259 -3.27 -3.18 -17.51
CA LEU A 259 -3.68 -2.80 -16.17
C LEU A 259 -2.71 -3.42 -15.15
N GLU A 260 -2.18 -2.62 -14.24
CA GLU A 260 -1.41 -3.11 -13.10
C GLU A 260 -2.36 -3.31 -11.93
N VAL A 261 -2.40 -4.52 -11.37
CA VAL A 261 -3.39 -4.93 -10.35
C VAL A 261 -2.67 -5.57 -9.18
N GLY A 262 -3.13 -5.30 -7.96
CA GLY A 262 -2.46 -5.76 -6.76
C GLY A 262 -3.15 -5.37 -5.47
N PHE A 263 -2.42 -5.46 -4.36
CA PHE A 263 -2.92 -4.98 -3.08
C PHE A 263 -1.80 -4.58 -2.11
N ASN A 264 -2.14 -3.63 -1.23
CA ASN A 264 -1.37 -3.25 -0.07
C ASN A 264 -1.59 -4.24 1.08
N TYR A 265 -0.52 -4.55 1.81
CA TYR A 265 -0.51 -5.33 3.04
C TYR A 265 0.41 -4.64 4.08
N PRO A 266 0.41 -5.03 5.37
CA PRO A 266 1.02 -4.23 6.44
C PRO A 266 2.50 -3.82 6.23
N ASP A 267 3.27 -4.64 5.53
CA ASP A 267 4.72 -4.43 5.36
C ASP A 267 5.10 -4.05 3.91
N GLY A 268 4.12 -3.72 3.05
CA GLY A 268 4.38 -3.34 1.67
C GLY A 268 3.21 -3.63 0.72
N TRP A 269 3.53 -3.88 -0.54
CA TRP A 269 2.54 -4.11 -1.58
C TRP A 269 3.05 -5.10 -2.61
N VAL A 270 2.13 -5.65 -3.40
CA VAL A 270 2.44 -6.46 -4.58
C VAL A 270 1.53 -6.07 -5.71
N THR A 271 2.07 -6.05 -6.93
CA THR A 271 1.30 -5.86 -8.14
C THR A 271 1.72 -6.84 -9.25
N VAL A 272 0.85 -6.99 -10.24
CA VAL A 272 1.01 -7.82 -11.42
C VAL A 272 0.45 -7.08 -12.64
N THR A 273 1.14 -7.19 -13.77
CA THR A 273 0.71 -6.62 -15.05
C THR A 273 -0.28 -7.55 -15.77
N TYR A 274 -1.45 -6.99 -16.12
CA TYR A 274 -2.51 -7.62 -16.90
C TYR A 274 -2.62 -6.96 -18.29
N PRO A 275 -1.88 -7.44 -19.29
CA PRO A 275 -1.99 -6.92 -20.67
C PRO A 275 -3.32 -7.28 -21.34
N ASP A 276 -4.01 -8.30 -20.83
CA ASP A 276 -5.23 -8.92 -21.35
C ASP A 276 -6.48 -8.61 -20.50
N TYR A 277 -6.43 -7.53 -19.70
CA TYR A 277 -7.48 -7.15 -18.74
C TYR A 277 -8.88 -6.93 -19.35
N GLU A 278 -8.98 -6.71 -20.68
CA GLU A 278 -10.25 -6.49 -21.38
C GLU A 278 -11.25 -7.65 -21.19
N GLU A 279 -10.76 -8.88 -21.00
CA GLU A 279 -11.61 -10.06 -20.75
C GLU A 279 -12.20 -10.09 -19.33
N ASP A 280 -11.56 -9.40 -18.38
CA ASP A 280 -11.88 -9.39 -16.95
C ASP A 280 -12.59 -8.12 -16.48
N LEU A 281 -12.83 -7.17 -17.41
CA LEU A 281 -13.56 -5.94 -17.13
C LEU A 281 -14.93 -6.25 -16.52
N ALA A 282 -15.25 -5.53 -15.44
CA ALA A 282 -16.57 -5.63 -14.83
C ALA A 282 -17.62 -5.26 -15.89
N THR A 283 -18.48 -6.22 -16.23
CA THR A 283 -19.54 -5.99 -17.23
C THR A 283 -20.54 -4.99 -16.66
N THR A 284 -20.37 -3.72 -16.99
CA THR A 284 -21.30 -2.67 -16.56
C THR A 284 -22.28 -2.38 -17.70
N PHE A 285 -23.57 -2.61 -17.43
CA PHE A 285 -24.70 -2.43 -18.36
C PHE A 285 -25.02 -0.96 -18.67
#